data_AF-A0AB34PPM0-F1
#
_entry.id   AF-A0AB34PPM0-F1
#
_cell.length_a   1.000
_cell.length_b   1.000
_cell.length_c   1.000
_cell.angle_alpha   90.00
_cell.angle_beta   90.00
_cell.angle_gamma   90.00
#
_symmetry.space_group_name_H-M   'P 1'
#
loop_
_entity.id
_entity.type
_entity.pdbx_description
1 polymer ?
#
loop_
_entity_poly.entity_id
_entity_poly.type
_entity_poly.pdbx_seq_one_letter_code
_entity_poly.pdbx_strand_id
1 'polypeptide(L)'
;MFFTLIVFLTIISSLATFLLLFGDSPSFRNTPIQKLRNSLLSISRDIFQFYHWLDEKLNGQLLKILNWLVPVGYVMVVTVCFQQFLTHTLPMLSSPGLFRLFTIYFSMVLIYASTILAAFSDPGRITTINLKSYPYTPNQLIFFDGKTCSTCHIAKPARSKHCSVCNQCFLLYDHHCVWINNCVGYYNYKWFMLFLISNINMLGYGGWLCYWALTPVSWRKITSTNNANKVTGIFLILCSIFIVITTLFTFLHLRYIYLGVTTNELDKWSEIDHLVGLGVLYQIEPSIANENYVERAILDGNVVYISLKDERILIDNSNVKNFKLQLIQSVEDDLVNIYDHGFWNNLIERLKW
;
A
#
# COMPACT_ATOMS: atom_id res chain seq x y z
N MET A 1 33.41 -7.78 -5.10
CA MET A 1 33.07 -6.95 -3.92
C MET A 1 31.63 -6.42 -3.99
N PHE A 2 31.27 -5.62 -5.00
CA PHE A 2 29.89 -5.09 -5.15
C PHE A 2 28.82 -6.20 -5.26
N PHE A 3 29.09 -7.27 -6.00
CA PHE A 3 28.15 -8.38 -6.16
C PHE A 3 27.90 -9.19 -4.87
N THR A 4 28.95 -9.54 -4.14
CA THR A 4 28.85 -10.21 -2.83
C THR A 4 28.05 -9.36 -1.85
N LEU A 5 28.23 -8.04 -1.91
CA LEU A 5 27.46 -7.08 -1.13
C LEU A 5 25.97 -7.12 -1.50
N ILE A 6 25.61 -7.12 -2.79
CA ILE A 6 24.20 -7.20 -3.21
C ILE A 6 23.55 -8.49 -2.70
N VAL A 7 24.17 -9.64 -2.92
CA VAL A 7 23.62 -10.94 -2.47
C VAL A 7 23.45 -10.95 -0.95
N PHE A 8 24.46 -10.48 -0.22
CA PHE A 8 24.41 -10.37 1.23
C PHE A 8 23.27 -9.46 1.70
N LEU A 9 23.12 -8.26 1.10
CA LEU A 9 22.04 -7.34 1.39
C LEU A 9 20.67 -7.92 1.06
N THR A 10 20.53 -8.63 -0.08
CA THR A 10 19.28 -9.31 -0.44
C THR A 10 18.94 -10.38 0.57
N ILE A 11 19.90 -11.24 0.98
CA ILE A 11 19.66 -12.29 1.99
C ILE A 11 19.24 -11.67 3.33
N ILE A 12 19.96 -10.64 3.80
CA ILE A 12 19.62 -9.96 5.05
C ILE A 12 18.24 -9.30 4.96
N SER A 13 17.96 -8.59 3.87
CA SER A 13 16.67 -7.94 3.66
C SER A 13 15.55 -8.98 3.62
N SER A 14 15.71 -10.08 2.91
CA SER A 14 14.72 -11.17 2.85
C SER A 14 14.51 -11.83 4.21
N LEU A 15 15.57 -12.04 5.00
CA LEU A 15 15.48 -12.56 6.35
C LEU A 15 14.75 -11.58 7.28
N ALA A 16 15.08 -10.29 7.22
CA ALA A 16 14.41 -9.25 7.98
C ALA A 16 12.92 -9.16 7.61
N THR A 17 12.59 -9.17 6.32
CA THR A 17 11.20 -9.21 5.83
C THR A 17 10.47 -10.46 6.31
N PHE A 18 11.09 -11.65 6.25
CA PHE A 18 10.50 -12.88 6.77
C PHE A 18 10.21 -12.78 8.28
N LEU A 19 11.17 -12.30 9.06
CA LEU A 19 11.01 -12.11 10.51
C LEU A 19 9.89 -11.11 10.84
N LEU A 20 9.81 -10.01 10.10
CA LEU A 20 8.79 -8.98 10.32
C LEU A 20 7.38 -9.47 9.96
N LEU A 21 7.24 -10.18 8.84
CA LEU A 21 5.95 -10.65 8.34
C LEU A 21 5.45 -11.93 9.04
N PHE A 22 6.33 -12.92 9.22
CA PHE A 22 5.93 -14.25 9.70
C PHE A 22 6.33 -14.51 11.14
N GLY A 23 7.24 -13.74 11.74
CA GLY A 23 7.75 -13.99 13.08
C GLY A 23 6.71 -13.84 14.20
N ASP A 24 5.52 -13.34 13.92
CA ASP A 24 4.37 -13.27 14.85
C ASP A 24 3.38 -14.44 14.70
N SER A 25 3.65 -15.36 13.77
CA SER A 25 2.80 -16.53 13.55
C SER A 25 2.65 -17.35 14.85
N PRO A 26 1.45 -17.89 15.16
CA PRO A 26 1.24 -18.75 16.31
C PRO A 26 2.27 -19.88 16.44
N SER A 27 2.73 -20.43 15.30
CA SER A 27 3.74 -21.49 15.23
C SER A 27 5.12 -21.09 15.75
N PHE A 28 5.43 -19.79 15.84
CA PHE A 28 6.72 -19.28 16.30
C PHE A 28 6.67 -18.66 17.70
N ARG A 29 5.54 -18.73 18.41
CA ARG A 29 5.42 -18.23 19.79
C ARG A 29 6.45 -18.91 20.71
N ASN A 30 7.14 -18.11 21.52
CA ASN A 30 8.22 -18.50 22.43
C ASN A 30 9.48 -19.11 21.78
N THR A 31 9.64 -19.01 20.46
CA THR A 31 10.83 -19.49 19.75
C THR A 31 11.91 -18.41 19.62
N PRO A 32 13.17 -18.76 19.29
CA PRO A 32 14.21 -17.78 18.95
C PRO A 32 13.80 -16.82 17.82
N ILE A 33 12.94 -17.26 16.89
CA ILE A 33 12.45 -16.46 15.77
C ILE A 33 11.62 -15.27 16.29
N GLN A 34 10.67 -15.52 17.21
CA GLN A 34 9.88 -14.44 17.82
C GLN A 34 10.74 -13.50 18.66
N LYS A 35 11.74 -14.03 19.38
CA LYS A 35 12.70 -13.20 20.14
C LYS A 35 13.52 -12.28 19.22
N LEU A 36 13.99 -12.81 18.08
CA LEU A 36 14.70 -12.01 17.07
C LEU A 36 13.80 -10.92 16.49
N ARG A 37 12.55 -11.25 16.13
CA ARG A 37 11.57 -10.26 15.67
C ARG A 37 11.36 -9.16 16.71
N ASN A 38 11.11 -9.52 17.96
CA ASN A 38 10.86 -8.53 19.02
C ASN A 38 12.08 -7.64 19.27
N SER A 39 13.29 -8.20 19.18
CA SER A 39 14.54 -7.44 19.28
C SER A 39 14.69 -6.47 18.09
N LEU A 40 14.43 -6.95 16.87
CA LEU A 40 14.43 -6.13 15.66
C LEU A 40 13.42 -4.98 15.75
N LEU A 41 12.21 -5.25 16.25
CA LEU A 41 11.17 -4.26 16.47
C LEU A 41 11.55 -3.25 17.56
N SER A 42 12.17 -3.68 18.66
CA SER A 42 12.68 -2.77 19.69
C SER A 42 13.74 -1.84 19.12
N ILE A 43 14.75 -2.39 18.43
CA ILE A 43 15.80 -1.60 17.80
C ILE A 43 15.21 -0.63 16.78
N SER A 44 14.27 -1.10 15.95
CA SER A 44 13.58 -0.25 14.97
C SER A 44 12.81 0.89 15.65
N ARG A 45 12.14 0.61 16.77
CA ARG A 45 11.41 1.62 17.55
C ARG A 45 12.37 2.64 18.16
N ASP A 46 13.45 2.19 18.78
CA ASP A 46 14.43 3.07 19.44
C ASP A 46 15.13 3.97 18.41
N ILE A 47 15.49 3.41 17.25
CA ILE A 47 16.00 4.16 16.11
C ILE A 47 14.97 5.19 15.62
N PHE A 48 13.71 4.79 15.47
CA PHE A 48 12.65 5.67 15.01
C PHE A 48 12.38 6.82 16.00
N GLN A 49 12.39 6.54 17.30
CA GLN A 49 12.27 7.56 18.35
C GLN A 49 13.44 8.53 18.33
N PHE A 50 14.67 8.03 18.18
CA PHE A 50 15.86 8.88 18.05
C PHE A 50 15.78 9.80 16.82
N TYR A 51 15.35 9.26 15.67
CA TYR A 51 15.13 10.07 14.48
C TYR A 51 14.06 11.14 14.68
N HIS A 52 12.94 10.80 15.34
CA HIS A 52 11.88 11.75 15.61
C HIS A 52 12.36 12.89 16.52
N TRP A 53 13.08 12.55 17.58
CA TRP A 53 13.71 13.52 18.49
C TRP A 53 14.68 14.44 17.74
N LEU A 54 15.50 13.88 16.84
CA LEU A 54 16.46 14.67 16.06
C LEU A 54 15.75 15.57 15.03
N ASP A 55 14.68 15.08 14.41
CA ASP A 55 13.88 15.83 13.44
C ASP A 55 13.12 17.00 14.08
N GLU A 56 12.60 16.82 15.31
CA GLU A 56 12.05 17.92 16.11
C GLU A 56 13.09 19.03 16.35
N LYS A 57 14.36 18.67 16.58
CA LYS A 57 15.46 19.64 16.72
C LYS A 57 15.85 20.32 15.41
N LEU A 58 15.53 19.73 14.27
CA LEU A 58 15.86 20.21 12.92
C LEU A 58 14.62 20.74 12.17
N ASN A 59 13.58 21.16 12.90
CA ASN A 59 12.35 21.73 12.34
C ASN A 59 11.66 20.84 11.28
N GLY A 60 11.75 19.51 11.42
CA GLY A 60 11.08 18.57 10.53
C GLY A 60 11.74 18.41 9.16
N GLN A 61 12.95 18.94 8.94
CA GLN A 61 13.62 18.90 7.64
C GLN A 61 14.39 17.60 7.42
N LEU A 62 14.88 16.97 8.49
CA LEU A 62 15.71 15.78 8.39
C LEU A 62 14.91 14.60 7.85
N LEU A 63 13.74 14.31 8.42
CA LEU A 63 12.89 13.20 7.94
C LEU A 63 12.44 13.43 6.50
N LYS A 64 12.14 14.67 6.11
CA LYS A 64 11.79 14.99 4.71
C LYS A 64 12.92 14.63 3.74
N ILE A 65 14.17 14.89 4.11
CA ILE A 65 15.34 14.53 3.30
C ILE A 65 15.55 13.02 3.32
N LEU A 66 15.50 12.40 4.50
CA LEU A 66 15.73 10.96 4.66
C LEU A 66 14.69 10.11 3.92
N ASN A 67 13.44 10.57 3.82
CA ASN A 67 12.40 9.86 3.07
C ASN A 67 12.71 9.73 1.57
N TRP A 68 13.57 10.59 1.00
CA TRP A 68 14.03 10.47 -0.38
C TRP A 68 15.11 9.39 -0.59
N LEU A 69 15.72 8.86 0.48
CA LEU A 69 16.73 7.81 0.36
C LEU A 69 16.20 6.56 -0.34
N VAL A 70 14.95 6.18 -0.07
CA VAL A 70 14.35 4.97 -0.66
C VAL A 70 14.08 5.16 -2.17
N PRO A 71 13.37 6.20 -2.64
CA PRO A 71 13.20 6.43 -4.08
C PRO A 71 14.53 6.64 -4.83
N VAL A 72 15.46 7.41 -4.26
CA VAL A 72 16.77 7.65 -4.89
C VAL A 72 17.57 6.35 -4.98
N GLY A 73 17.56 5.55 -3.91
CA GLY A 73 18.17 4.22 -3.90
C GLY A 73 17.56 3.29 -4.94
N TYR A 74 16.23 3.28 -5.06
CA TYR A 74 15.52 2.52 -6.11
C TYR A 74 15.98 2.92 -7.51
N VAL A 75 15.96 4.22 -7.84
CA VAL A 75 16.39 4.73 -9.16
C VAL A 75 17.86 4.38 -9.42
N MET A 76 18.73 4.51 -8.42
CA MET A 76 20.15 4.15 -8.54
C MET A 76 20.33 2.66 -8.84
N VAL A 77 19.65 1.78 -8.11
CA VAL A 77 19.72 0.33 -8.33
C VAL A 77 19.21 -0.04 -9.73
N VAL A 78 18.06 0.48 -10.15
CA VAL A 78 17.52 0.26 -11.50
C VAL A 78 18.50 0.72 -12.58
N THR A 79 19.11 1.90 -12.39
CA THR A 79 20.12 2.44 -13.31
C THR A 79 21.34 1.53 -13.44
N VAL A 80 21.87 1.04 -12.32
CA VAL A 80 23.01 0.11 -12.31
C VAL A 80 22.61 -1.21 -12.96
N CYS A 81 21.43 -1.75 -12.67
CA CYS A 81 20.92 -2.96 -13.32
C CYS A 81 20.81 -2.80 -14.84
N PHE A 82 20.29 -1.67 -15.33
CA PHE A 82 20.24 -1.38 -16.76
C PHE A 82 21.62 -1.25 -17.39
N GLN A 83 22.55 -0.56 -16.73
CA GLN A 83 23.93 -0.48 -17.21
C GLN A 83 24.54 -1.89 -17.37
N GLN A 84 24.42 -2.72 -16.33
CA GLN A 84 24.93 -4.10 -16.32
C GLN A 84 24.21 -4.99 -17.36
N PHE A 85 22.91 -4.81 -17.55
CA PHE A 85 22.14 -5.51 -18.58
C PHE A 85 22.64 -5.15 -19.98
N LEU A 86 22.84 -3.86 -20.26
CA LEU A 86 23.34 -3.37 -21.55
C LEU A 86 24.77 -3.83 -21.82
N THR A 87 25.64 -3.92 -20.80
CA THR A 87 27.03 -4.33 -20.98
C THR A 87 27.22 -5.84 -21.06
N HIS A 88 26.42 -6.63 -20.34
CA HIS A 88 26.65 -8.07 -20.18
C HIS A 88 25.58 -8.94 -20.83
N THR A 89 24.30 -8.57 -20.75
CA THR A 89 23.20 -9.41 -21.22
C THR A 89 22.82 -9.10 -22.67
N LEU A 90 22.71 -7.82 -23.04
CA LEU A 90 22.33 -7.40 -24.39
C LEU A 90 23.26 -7.99 -25.48
N PRO A 91 24.60 -8.02 -25.33
CA PRO A 91 25.49 -8.62 -26.33
C PRO A 91 25.32 -10.13 -26.51
N MET A 92 24.75 -10.83 -25.52
CA MET A 92 24.44 -12.26 -25.61
C MET A 92 23.20 -12.52 -26.47
N LEU A 93 22.35 -11.51 -26.68
CA LEU A 93 21.20 -11.60 -27.56
C LEU A 93 21.70 -11.43 -28.99
N SER A 94 22.02 -12.53 -29.70
CA SER A 94 22.53 -12.49 -31.08
C SER A 94 21.71 -11.55 -31.98
N SER A 95 22.34 -10.50 -32.51
CA SER A 95 21.78 -9.50 -33.44
C SER A 95 20.33 -9.07 -33.13
N PRO A 96 20.10 -8.27 -32.07
CA PRO A 96 18.75 -7.82 -31.73
C PRO A 96 18.23 -6.91 -32.86
N GLY A 97 17.16 -7.30 -33.54
CA GLY A 97 16.53 -6.47 -34.56
C GLY A 97 16.02 -5.13 -33.99
N LEU A 98 15.81 -4.14 -34.85
CA LEU A 98 15.41 -2.78 -34.48
C LEU A 98 14.20 -2.75 -33.54
N PHE A 99 13.18 -3.58 -33.81
CA PHE A 99 12.00 -3.69 -32.98
C PHE A 99 12.32 -4.10 -31.53
N ARG A 100 13.23 -5.07 -31.34
CA ARG A 100 13.64 -5.53 -30.01
C ARG A 100 14.42 -4.46 -29.26
N LEU A 101 15.30 -3.73 -29.95
CA LEU A 101 16.02 -2.61 -29.36
C LEU A 101 15.04 -1.51 -28.93
N PHE A 102 14.08 -1.16 -29.78
CA PHE A 102 13.03 -0.20 -29.45
C PHE A 102 12.26 -0.62 -28.20
N THR A 103 11.80 -1.86 -28.10
CA THR A 103 11.04 -2.33 -26.93
C THR A 103 11.86 -2.34 -25.64
N ILE A 104 13.16 -2.66 -25.71
CA ILE A 104 14.08 -2.58 -24.56
C ILE A 104 14.17 -1.14 -24.06
N TYR A 105 14.49 -0.18 -24.94
CA TYR A 105 14.63 1.22 -24.53
C TYR A 105 13.30 1.83 -24.11
N PHE A 106 12.19 1.46 -24.75
CA PHE A 106 10.85 1.88 -24.35
C PHE A 106 10.54 1.41 -22.92
N SER A 107 10.79 0.14 -22.60
CA SER A 107 10.60 -0.41 -21.24
C SER A 107 11.45 0.34 -20.20
N MET A 108 12.71 0.65 -20.54
CA MET A 108 13.60 1.44 -19.69
C MET A 108 13.10 2.87 -19.46
N VAL A 109 12.63 3.55 -20.50
CA VAL A 109 12.09 4.92 -20.37
C VAL A 109 10.78 4.91 -19.59
N LEU A 110 9.92 3.92 -19.84
CA LEU A 110 8.63 3.78 -19.19
C LEU A 110 8.75 3.66 -17.67
N ILE A 111 9.74 2.91 -17.15
CA ILE A 111 9.93 2.79 -15.70
C ILE A 111 10.37 4.11 -15.06
N TYR A 112 11.25 4.88 -15.71
CA TYR A 112 11.64 6.20 -15.19
C TYR A 112 10.50 7.21 -15.26
N ALA A 113 9.80 7.27 -16.40
CA ALA A 113 8.68 8.17 -16.60
C ALA A 113 7.56 7.90 -15.58
N SER A 114 7.16 6.64 -15.41
CA SER A 114 6.12 6.26 -14.45
C SER A 114 6.53 6.53 -12.99
N THR A 115 7.80 6.30 -12.64
CA THR A 115 8.34 6.63 -11.30
C THR A 115 8.26 8.13 -11.02
N ILE A 116 8.70 8.97 -11.96
CA ILE A 116 8.63 10.44 -11.84
C ILE A 116 7.18 10.89 -11.71
N LEU A 117 6.30 10.39 -12.58
CA LEU A 117 4.88 10.75 -12.55
C LEU A 117 4.23 10.35 -11.22
N ALA A 118 4.48 9.16 -10.70
CA ALA A 118 3.95 8.73 -9.41
C ALA A 118 4.51 9.55 -8.23
N ALA A 119 5.81 9.82 -8.23
CA ALA A 119 6.48 10.54 -7.15
C ALA A 119 6.09 12.03 -7.05
N PHE A 120 5.85 12.69 -8.18
CA PHE A 120 5.65 14.14 -8.21
C PHE A 120 4.22 14.60 -8.51
N SER A 121 3.32 13.69 -8.89
CA SER A 121 1.90 14.07 -9.09
C SER A 121 1.20 14.39 -7.78
N ASP A 122 0.28 15.35 -7.81
CA ASP A 122 -0.58 15.64 -6.66
C ASP A 122 -1.46 14.43 -6.32
N PRO A 123 -1.37 13.87 -5.11
CA PRO A 123 -2.27 12.80 -4.67
C PRO A 123 -3.70 13.24 -4.38
N GLY A 124 -3.98 14.54 -4.30
CA GLY A 124 -5.29 15.06 -3.91
C GLY A 124 -5.25 15.75 -2.57
N ARG A 125 -4.31 16.68 -2.38
CA ARG A 125 -4.27 17.53 -1.19
C ARG A 125 -5.60 18.25 -1.01
N ILE A 126 -6.17 18.24 0.20
CA ILE A 126 -7.45 18.93 0.43
C ILE A 126 -7.25 20.44 0.30
N THR A 127 -8.07 21.06 -0.56
CA THR A 127 -8.17 22.51 -0.73
C THR A 127 -9.64 22.92 -0.64
N THR A 128 -9.92 24.19 -0.40
CA THR A 128 -11.31 24.70 -0.37
C THR A 128 -12.03 24.53 -1.71
N ILE A 129 -11.28 24.47 -2.82
CA ILE A 129 -11.80 24.33 -4.18
C ILE A 129 -12.22 22.88 -4.42
N ASN A 130 -11.31 21.92 -4.23
CA ASN A 130 -11.62 20.52 -4.54
C ASN A 130 -12.62 19.89 -3.58
N LEU A 131 -12.73 20.41 -2.35
CA LEU A 131 -13.72 19.96 -1.38
C LEU A 131 -15.16 20.23 -1.86
N LYS A 132 -15.40 21.33 -2.59
CA LYS A 132 -16.73 21.67 -3.12
C LYS A 132 -17.20 20.70 -4.21
N SER A 133 -16.27 20.17 -4.99
CA SER A 133 -16.54 19.25 -6.10
C SER A 133 -16.36 17.77 -5.72
N TYR A 134 -16.10 17.48 -4.44
CA TYR A 134 -15.81 16.12 -4.00
C TYR A 134 -17.12 15.33 -3.83
N PRO A 135 -17.30 14.18 -4.52
CA PRO A 135 -18.63 13.59 -4.70
C PRO A 135 -19.09 12.67 -3.56
N TYR A 136 -18.23 12.34 -2.58
CA TYR A 136 -18.55 11.31 -1.58
C TYR A 136 -19.10 11.91 -0.29
N THR A 137 -20.21 11.34 0.15
CA THR A 137 -20.84 11.65 1.44
C THR A 137 -20.46 10.59 2.48
N PRO A 138 -20.45 10.94 3.78
CA PRO A 138 -20.22 9.96 4.84
C PRO A 138 -21.40 8.99 4.98
N ASN A 139 -21.10 7.70 5.17
CA ASN A 139 -22.11 6.64 5.31
C ASN A 139 -22.57 6.39 6.75
N GLN A 140 -22.05 7.15 7.72
CA GLN A 140 -22.32 7.02 9.16
C GLN A 140 -21.99 5.63 9.74
N LEU A 141 -21.08 4.91 9.08
CA LEU A 141 -20.60 3.60 9.50
C LEU A 141 -19.07 3.59 9.60
N ILE A 142 -18.37 3.87 8.50
CA ILE A 142 -16.90 3.97 8.47
C ILE A 142 -16.40 5.41 8.25
N PHE A 143 -17.31 6.30 7.83
CA PHE A 143 -17.09 7.74 7.73
C PHE A 143 -18.27 8.47 8.33
N PHE A 144 -18.00 9.50 9.14
CA PHE A 144 -18.99 10.24 9.91
C PHE A 144 -18.94 11.74 9.61
N ASP A 145 -20.10 12.40 9.71
CA ASP A 145 -20.19 13.85 9.53
C ASP A 145 -19.49 14.64 10.63
N GLY A 146 -19.07 15.87 10.30
CA GLY A 146 -18.53 16.83 11.26
C GLY A 146 -17.16 16.45 11.84
N LYS A 147 -16.50 15.41 11.30
CA LYS A 147 -15.14 15.07 11.70
C LYS A 147 -14.17 16.10 11.12
N THR A 148 -13.32 16.66 11.99
CA THR A 148 -12.23 17.55 11.62
C THR A 148 -10.89 16.84 11.85
N CYS A 149 -9.87 17.23 11.08
CA CYS A 149 -8.51 16.79 11.35
C CYS A 149 -7.96 17.63 12.51
N SER A 150 -7.51 16.98 13.58
CA SER A 150 -6.89 17.65 14.73
C SER A 150 -5.59 18.38 14.38
N THR A 151 -4.84 17.88 13.39
CA THR A 151 -3.55 18.48 12.97
C THR A 151 -3.74 19.59 11.94
N CYS A 152 -4.56 19.37 10.92
CA CYS A 152 -4.74 20.33 9.82
C CYS A 152 -5.88 21.32 10.06
N HIS A 153 -6.72 21.10 11.07
CA HIS A 153 -7.90 21.92 11.39
C HIS A 153 -8.88 22.14 10.23
N ILE A 154 -8.98 21.15 9.34
CA ILE A 154 -9.92 21.14 8.22
C ILE A 154 -10.97 20.04 8.39
N ALA A 155 -12.16 20.25 7.83
CA ALA A 155 -13.18 19.23 7.72
C ALA A 155 -12.65 18.03 6.92
N LYS A 156 -12.89 16.81 7.41
CA LYS A 156 -12.50 15.57 6.75
C LYS A 156 -13.68 15.07 5.93
N PRO A 157 -13.69 15.24 4.59
CA PRO A 157 -14.69 14.59 3.76
C PRO A 157 -14.57 13.06 3.88
N ALA A 158 -15.62 12.34 3.49
CA ALA A 158 -15.59 10.88 3.43
C ALA A 158 -14.37 10.39 2.64
N ARG A 159 -13.84 9.22 2.98
CA ARG A 159 -12.67 8.63 2.28
C ARG A 159 -11.37 9.45 2.33
N SER A 160 -11.31 10.53 3.10
CA SER A 160 -10.07 11.28 3.34
C SER A 160 -9.31 10.85 4.60
N LYS A 161 -8.00 11.08 4.61
CA LYS A 161 -7.14 10.81 5.78
C LYS A 161 -5.97 11.79 5.85
N HIS A 162 -5.56 12.09 7.08
CA HIS A 162 -4.30 12.78 7.37
C HIS A 162 -3.15 11.78 7.32
N CYS A 163 -2.15 12.05 6.49
CA CYS A 163 -0.91 11.29 6.49
C CYS A 163 0.10 12.01 7.39
N SER A 164 0.54 11.34 8.46
CA SER A 164 1.54 11.88 9.38
C SER A 164 2.90 12.10 8.71
N VAL A 165 3.28 11.26 7.74
CA VAL A 165 4.55 11.37 7.00
C VAL A 165 4.58 12.65 6.14
N CYS A 166 3.49 12.94 5.44
CA CYS A 166 3.37 14.15 4.64
C CYS A 166 2.89 15.37 5.45
N ASN A 167 2.42 15.15 6.68
CA ASN A 167 1.76 16.13 7.55
C ASN A 167 0.62 16.90 6.85
N GLN A 168 -0.18 16.21 6.05
CA GLN A 168 -1.26 16.78 5.25
C GLN A 168 -2.42 15.80 5.07
N CYS A 169 -3.63 16.32 4.83
CA CYS A 169 -4.79 15.50 4.48
C CYS A 169 -4.94 15.36 2.96
N PHE A 170 -5.35 14.17 2.55
CA PHE A 170 -5.59 13.83 1.14
C PHE A 170 -6.98 13.24 0.94
N LEU A 171 -7.59 13.58 -0.19
CA LEU A 171 -8.84 13.01 -0.70
C LEU A 171 -8.62 11.58 -1.18
N LEU A 172 -9.64 10.73 -1.00
CA LEU A 172 -9.63 9.30 -1.37
C LEU A 172 -8.29 8.64 -1.04
N TYR A 173 -7.83 8.84 0.20
CA TYR A 173 -6.50 8.42 0.62
C TYR A 173 -6.39 6.90 0.59
N ASP A 174 -5.39 6.39 -0.12
CA ASP A 174 -5.10 4.97 -0.17
C ASP A 174 -4.00 4.60 0.83
N HIS A 175 -2.78 5.05 0.58
CA HIS A 175 -1.64 4.84 1.47
C HIS A 175 -0.52 5.86 1.19
N HIS A 176 0.50 5.90 2.05
CA HIS A 176 1.75 6.58 1.77
C HIS A 176 2.75 5.55 1.25
N CYS A 177 3.26 5.77 0.04
CA CYS A 177 4.17 4.83 -0.60
C CYS A 177 5.61 5.32 -0.48
N VAL A 178 6.41 4.60 0.30
CA VAL A 178 7.84 4.92 0.55
C VAL A 178 8.69 4.84 -0.71
N TRP A 179 8.30 4.02 -1.70
CA TRP A 179 9.05 3.82 -2.95
C TRP A 179 9.01 5.04 -3.88
N ILE A 180 7.95 5.84 -3.76
CA ILE A 180 7.78 7.08 -4.55
C ILE A 180 7.81 8.33 -3.66
N ASN A 181 8.01 8.16 -2.33
CA ASN A 181 7.94 9.20 -1.31
C ASN A 181 6.75 10.16 -1.50
N ASN A 182 5.59 9.58 -1.79
CA ASN A 182 4.38 10.32 -2.05
C ASN A 182 3.16 9.53 -1.56
N CYS A 183 2.09 10.24 -1.22
CA CYS A 183 0.81 9.57 -0.99
C CYS A 183 0.23 9.07 -2.30
N VAL A 184 -0.58 8.02 -2.22
CA VAL A 184 -1.44 7.54 -3.30
C VAL A 184 -2.87 7.88 -2.92
N GLY A 185 -3.56 8.61 -3.78
CA GLY A 185 -4.89 9.15 -3.48
C GLY A 185 -5.70 9.47 -4.72
N TYR A 186 -6.68 10.37 -4.56
CA TYR A 186 -7.69 10.68 -5.56
C TYR A 186 -7.16 11.04 -6.95
N TYR A 187 -6.08 11.83 -7.05
CA TYR A 187 -5.62 12.37 -8.35
C TYR A 187 -4.44 11.61 -8.98
N ASN A 188 -3.69 10.81 -8.21
CA ASN A 188 -2.48 10.14 -8.69
C ASN A 188 -2.52 8.61 -8.67
N TYR A 189 -3.63 7.99 -8.29
CA TYR A 189 -3.77 6.52 -8.28
C TYR A 189 -3.42 5.91 -9.66
N LYS A 190 -3.79 6.56 -10.76
CA LYS A 190 -3.42 6.16 -12.13
C LYS A 190 -1.91 6.06 -12.36
N TRP A 191 -1.15 7.00 -11.83
CA TRP A 191 0.31 7.03 -11.98
C TRP A 191 0.97 5.96 -11.13
N PHE A 192 0.42 5.70 -9.95
CA PHE A 192 0.84 4.58 -9.11
C PHE A 192 0.57 3.23 -9.81
N MET A 193 -0.60 3.03 -10.40
CA MET A 193 -0.90 1.81 -11.19
C MET A 193 0.03 1.68 -12.40
N LEU A 194 0.31 2.79 -13.11
CA LEU A 194 1.27 2.80 -14.21
C LEU A 194 2.68 2.43 -13.72
N PHE A 195 3.11 2.92 -12.56
CA PHE A 195 4.39 2.55 -11.94
C PHE A 195 4.47 1.04 -11.63
N LEU A 196 3.41 0.44 -11.08
CA LEU A 196 3.35 -1.00 -10.82
C LEU A 196 3.42 -1.82 -12.11
N ILE A 197 2.63 -1.46 -13.12
CA ILE A 197 2.61 -2.13 -14.43
C ILE A 197 3.97 -1.98 -15.13
N SER A 198 4.63 -0.82 -15.01
CA SER A 198 5.95 -0.59 -15.57
C SER A 198 7.02 -1.46 -14.90
N ASN A 199 6.93 -1.67 -13.58
CA ASN A 199 7.80 -2.62 -12.88
C ASN A 199 7.56 -4.05 -13.36
N ILE A 200 6.29 -4.49 -13.49
CA ILE A 200 5.97 -5.82 -14.02
C ILE A 200 6.50 -5.97 -15.45
N ASN A 201 6.34 -4.96 -16.30
CA ASN A 201 6.88 -4.95 -17.66
C ASN A 201 8.40 -5.10 -17.65
N MET A 202 9.12 -4.29 -16.88
CA MET A 202 10.58 -4.35 -16.78
C MET A 202 11.05 -5.72 -16.26
N LEU A 203 10.44 -6.25 -15.20
CA LEU A 203 10.82 -7.52 -14.58
C LEU A 203 10.48 -8.72 -15.47
N GLY A 204 9.28 -8.73 -16.06
CA GLY A 204 8.83 -9.81 -16.95
C GLY A 204 9.57 -9.83 -18.27
N TYR A 205 9.66 -8.68 -18.94
CA TYR A 205 10.36 -8.58 -20.21
C TYR A 205 11.88 -8.74 -20.04
N GLY A 206 12.46 -8.09 -19.02
CA GLY A 206 13.87 -8.26 -18.68
C GLY A 206 14.23 -9.69 -18.30
N GLY A 207 13.40 -10.36 -17.48
CA GLY A 207 13.55 -11.77 -17.13
C GLY A 207 13.46 -12.68 -18.35
N TRP A 208 12.50 -12.45 -19.25
CA TRP A 208 12.38 -13.18 -20.52
C TRP A 208 13.63 -13.03 -21.40
N LEU A 209 14.17 -11.81 -21.52
CA LEU A 209 15.42 -11.57 -22.25
C LEU A 209 16.62 -12.27 -21.61
N CYS A 210 16.71 -12.27 -20.28
CA CYS A 210 17.77 -12.98 -19.55
C CYS A 210 17.68 -14.50 -19.76
N TYR A 211 16.46 -15.06 -19.72
CA TYR A 211 16.23 -16.47 -20.04
C TYR A 211 16.71 -16.77 -21.45
N TRP A 212 16.27 -15.99 -22.44
CA TRP A 212 16.64 -16.20 -23.85
C TRP A 212 18.15 -16.10 -24.09
N ALA A 213 18.83 -15.11 -23.48
CA ALA A 213 20.28 -14.97 -23.54
C ALA A 213 21.04 -16.20 -22.99
N LEU A 214 20.45 -16.90 -22.02
CA LEU A 214 21.03 -18.11 -21.43
C LEU A 214 20.62 -19.41 -22.16
N THR A 215 19.65 -19.39 -23.08
CA THR A 215 19.24 -20.62 -23.79
C THR A 215 20.35 -21.31 -24.61
N PRO A 216 21.28 -20.60 -25.28
CA PRO A 216 22.38 -21.24 -26.00
C PRO A 216 23.43 -21.87 -25.05
N VAL A 217 23.35 -21.57 -23.76
CA VAL A 217 24.31 -21.96 -22.72
C VAL A 217 23.91 -23.36 -22.22
N SER A 218 24.54 -24.40 -22.77
CA SER A 218 24.33 -25.78 -22.30
C SER A 218 24.99 -25.99 -20.93
N TRP A 219 24.21 -25.89 -19.85
CA TRP A 219 24.66 -26.08 -18.46
C TRP A 219 25.38 -27.41 -18.21
N ARG A 220 25.12 -28.44 -19.03
CA ARG A 220 25.78 -29.75 -18.95
C ARG A 220 27.18 -29.81 -19.58
N LYS A 221 27.55 -28.82 -20.42
CA LYS A 221 28.82 -28.79 -21.15
C LYS A 221 29.81 -27.75 -20.63
N ILE A 222 29.39 -26.89 -19.71
CA ILE A 222 30.18 -25.74 -19.27
C ILE A 222 30.92 -26.09 -17.99
N THR A 223 32.25 -26.13 -18.08
CA THR A 223 33.14 -26.32 -16.93
C THR A 223 33.54 -25.00 -16.26
N SER A 224 33.28 -23.83 -16.88
CA SER A 224 33.49 -22.51 -16.27
C SER A 224 32.46 -21.46 -16.74
N THR A 225 31.84 -20.76 -15.79
CA THR A 225 30.88 -19.69 -16.07
C THR A 225 31.60 -18.36 -16.30
N ASN A 226 31.37 -17.72 -17.46
CA ASN A 226 31.88 -16.37 -17.72
C ASN A 226 31.09 -15.31 -16.92
N ASN A 227 31.62 -14.08 -16.84
CA ASN A 227 30.97 -13.01 -16.07
C ASN A 227 29.58 -12.64 -16.62
N ALA A 228 29.38 -12.69 -17.95
CA ALA A 228 28.11 -12.36 -18.58
C ALA A 228 26.99 -13.36 -18.22
N ASN A 229 27.31 -14.65 -18.18
CA ASN A 229 26.40 -15.72 -17.75
C ASN A 229 26.05 -15.58 -16.27
N LYS A 230 27.03 -15.22 -15.43
CA LYS A 230 26.79 -14.95 -14.00
C LYS A 230 25.80 -13.79 -13.84
N VAL A 231 26.12 -12.61 -14.39
CA VAL A 231 25.28 -11.40 -14.30
C VAL A 231 23.87 -11.67 -14.83
N THR A 232 23.76 -12.26 -16.02
CA THR A 232 22.46 -12.57 -16.63
C THR A 232 21.66 -13.60 -15.81
N GLY A 233 22.32 -14.62 -15.24
CA GLY A 233 21.68 -15.60 -14.37
C GLY A 233 21.15 -14.98 -13.08
N ILE A 234 21.89 -14.05 -12.48
CA ILE A 234 21.45 -13.29 -11.31
C ILE A 234 20.23 -12.44 -11.64
N PHE A 235 20.25 -11.73 -12.78
CA PHE A 235 19.08 -10.95 -13.21
C PHE A 235 17.86 -11.81 -13.46
N LEU A 236 18.00 -12.98 -14.06
CA LEU A 236 16.89 -13.92 -14.21
C LEU A 236 16.28 -14.29 -12.86
N ILE A 237 17.11 -14.60 -11.85
CA ILE A 237 16.65 -14.92 -10.49
C ILE A 237 15.94 -13.72 -9.85
N LEU A 238 16.57 -12.54 -9.87
CA LEU A 238 15.98 -11.32 -9.30
C LEU A 238 14.64 -10.98 -9.97
N CYS A 239 14.60 -11.00 -11.30
CA CYS A 239 13.36 -10.76 -12.06
C CYS A 239 12.27 -11.77 -11.68
N SER A 240 12.63 -13.05 -11.52
CA SER A 240 11.67 -14.11 -11.19
C SER A 240 11.09 -13.97 -9.79
N ILE A 241 11.88 -13.51 -8.81
CA ILE A 241 11.39 -13.29 -7.44
C ILE A 241 10.53 -12.02 -7.39
N PHE A 242 11.05 -10.90 -7.90
CA PHE A 242 10.37 -9.61 -7.76
C PHE A 242 9.11 -9.53 -8.62
N ILE A 243 9.06 -10.18 -9.80
CA ILE A 243 7.85 -10.16 -10.63
C ILE A 243 6.65 -10.76 -9.89
N VAL A 244 6.86 -11.84 -9.12
CA VAL A 244 5.79 -12.48 -8.34
C VAL A 244 5.27 -11.49 -7.29
N ILE A 245 6.17 -10.85 -6.55
CA ILE A 245 5.82 -9.88 -5.51
C ILE A 245 5.05 -8.70 -6.11
N THR A 246 5.57 -8.07 -7.17
CA THR A 246 4.91 -6.90 -7.80
C THR A 246 3.60 -7.26 -8.46
N THR A 247 3.48 -8.47 -9.02
CA THR A 247 2.23 -8.95 -9.63
C THR A 247 1.16 -9.20 -8.57
N LEU A 248 1.49 -9.89 -7.48
CA LEU A 248 0.57 -10.09 -6.37
C LEU A 248 0.09 -8.77 -5.76
N PHE A 249 1.01 -7.83 -5.56
CA PHE A 249 0.67 -6.49 -5.06
C PHE A 249 -0.24 -5.72 -6.04
N THR A 250 0.01 -5.82 -7.35
CA THR A 250 -0.86 -5.21 -8.37
C THR A 250 -2.25 -5.84 -8.39
N PHE A 251 -2.34 -7.18 -8.29
CA PHE A 251 -3.63 -7.87 -8.19
C PHE A 251 -4.40 -7.50 -6.92
N LEU A 252 -3.70 -7.27 -5.82
CA LEU A 252 -4.31 -6.79 -4.59
C LEU A 252 -4.97 -5.42 -4.80
N HIS A 253 -4.30 -4.49 -5.46
CA HIS A 253 -4.89 -3.20 -5.84
C HIS A 253 -6.07 -3.36 -6.80
N LEU A 254 -6.00 -4.26 -7.79
CA LEU A 254 -7.15 -4.56 -8.66
C LEU A 254 -8.34 -5.12 -7.89
N ARG A 255 -8.10 -5.96 -6.86
CA ARG A 255 -9.14 -6.44 -5.95
C ARG A 255 -9.77 -5.29 -5.15
N TYR A 256 -8.98 -4.32 -4.71
CA TYR A 256 -9.52 -3.15 -3.99
C TYR A 256 -10.40 -2.29 -4.88
N ILE A 257 -10.01 -2.12 -6.15
CA ILE A 257 -10.85 -1.49 -7.17
C ILE A 257 -12.15 -2.29 -7.36
N TYR A 258 -12.06 -3.62 -7.46
CA TYR A 258 -13.23 -4.49 -7.59
C TYR A 258 -14.22 -4.31 -6.44
N LEU A 259 -13.73 -4.21 -5.20
CA LEU A 259 -14.54 -4.05 -3.99
C LEU A 259 -14.97 -2.59 -3.72
N GLY A 260 -14.53 -1.62 -4.53
CA GLY A 260 -14.84 -0.20 -4.31
C GLY A 260 -14.17 0.42 -3.09
N VAL A 261 -13.09 -0.18 -2.56
CA VAL A 261 -12.41 0.27 -1.33
C VAL A 261 -11.00 0.78 -1.60
N THR A 262 -10.49 1.64 -0.71
CA THR A 262 -9.06 1.95 -0.58
C THR A 262 -8.37 0.96 0.35
N THR A 263 -7.03 0.88 0.32
CA THR A 263 -6.27 0.12 1.34
C THR A 263 -6.60 0.62 2.75
N ASN A 264 -6.71 1.93 2.95
CA ASN A 264 -7.09 2.52 4.23
C ASN A 264 -8.52 2.19 4.68
N GLU A 265 -9.45 1.95 3.75
CA GLU A 265 -10.82 1.59 4.09
C GLU A 265 -10.95 0.14 4.54
N LEU A 266 -10.05 -0.74 4.14
CA LEU A 266 -10.06 -2.14 4.59
C LEU A 266 -9.90 -2.27 6.10
N ASP A 267 -8.98 -1.50 6.69
CA ASP A 267 -8.80 -1.51 8.15
C ASP A 267 -10.09 -1.12 8.86
N LYS A 268 -10.84 -0.16 8.30
CA LYS A 268 -12.12 0.29 8.84
C LYS A 268 -13.23 -0.75 8.65
N TRP A 269 -13.29 -1.38 7.48
CA TRP A 269 -14.24 -2.46 7.24
C TRP A 269 -13.93 -3.69 8.11
N SER A 270 -12.66 -3.95 8.41
CA SER A 270 -12.26 -5.00 9.35
C SER A 270 -12.73 -4.72 10.78
N GLU A 271 -12.79 -3.45 11.19
CA GLU A 271 -13.36 -3.05 12.48
C GLU A 271 -14.88 -3.30 12.51
N ILE A 272 -15.59 -2.95 11.43
CA ILE A 272 -17.02 -3.26 11.29
C ILE A 272 -17.28 -4.77 11.31
N ASP A 273 -16.49 -5.54 10.55
CA ASP A 273 -16.56 -7.01 10.53
C ASP A 273 -16.31 -7.61 11.92
N HIS A 274 -15.39 -7.03 12.68
CA HIS A 274 -15.17 -7.42 14.07
C HIS A 274 -16.40 -7.17 14.95
N LEU A 275 -17.04 -6.00 14.84
CA LEU A 275 -18.26 -5.67 15.60
C LEU A 275 -19.44 -6.59 15.22
N VAL A 276 -19.57 -6.94 13.95
CA VAL A 276 -20.56 -7.92 13.46
C VAL A 276 -20.26 -9.31 14.02
N GLY A 277 -19.01 -9.76 13.98
CA GLY A 277 -18.59 -11.05 14.54
C GLY A 277 -18.80 -11.17 16.05
N LEU A 278 -18.75 -10.05 16.78
CA LEU A 278 -19.10 -9.98 18.20
C LEU A 278 -20.62 -9.94 18.46
N GLY A 279 -21.45 -9.73 17.43
CA GLY A 279 -22.90 -9.61 17.57
C GLY A 279 -23.33 -8.34 18.30
N VAL A 280 -22.55 -7.26 18.18
CA VAL A 280 -22.82 -5.99 18.88
C VAL A 280 -23.22 -4.85 17.95
N LEU A 281 -23.15 -5.02 16.63
CA LEU A 281 -23.53 -3.98 15.68
C LEU A 281 -25.04 -4.05 15.35
N TYR A 282 -25.75 -2.94 15.54
CA TYR A 282 -27.17 -2.83 15.24
C TYR A 282 -27.46 -1.68 14.29
N GLN A 283 -28.38 -1.89 13.35
CA GLN A 283 -29.06 -0.83 12.61
C GLN A 283 -30.29 -0.36 13.38
N ILE A 284 -30.56 0.95 13.34
CA ILE A 284 -31.65 1.58 14.09
C ILE A 284 -32.65 2.30 13.17
N GLU A 285 -33.93 2.22 13.52
CA GLU A 285 -35.02 2.96 12.88
C GLU A 285 -35.97 3.55 13.95
N PRO A 286 -36.29 4.86 13.94
CA PRO A 286 -35.73 5.91 13.08
C PRO A 286 -34.27 6.24 13.44
N SER A 287 -33.58 6.98 12.57
CA SER A 287 -32.22 7.45 12.85
C SER A 287 -32.18 8.44 14.02
N ILE A 288 -31.10 8.40 14.81
CA ILE A 288 -30.88 9.33 15.93
C ILE A 288 -29.62 10.14 15.67
N ALA A 289 -29.69 11.47 15.79
CA ALA A 289 -28.55 12.37 15.56
C ALA A 289 -27.82 12.16 14.22
N ASN A 290 -28.55 11.77 13.16
CA ASN A 290 -28.03 11.39 11.85
C ASN A 290 -27.19 10.11 11.83
N GLU A 291 -27.36 9.23 12.81
CA GLU A 291 -26.69 7.92 12.89
C GLU A 291 -27.73 6.82 12.67
N ASN A 292 -27.35 5.85 11.83
CA ASN A 292 -28.19 4.70 11.47
C ASN A 292 -27.69 3.39 12.08
N TYR A 293 -26.50 3.41 12.68
CA TYR A 293 -25.83 2.25 13.25
C TYR A 293 -25.31 2.59 14.65
N VAL A 294 -25.42 1.63 15.56
CA VAL A 294 -24.97 1.74 16.94
C VAL A 294 -24.29 0.47 17.39
N GLU A 295 -23.38 0.60 18.34
CA GLU A 295 -22.75 -0.54 19.00
C GLU A 295 -23.46 -0.80 20.34
N ARG A 296 -23.80 -2.07 20.59
CA ARG A 296 -24.33 -2.52 21.87
C ARG A 296 -23.20 -2.67 22.88
N ALA A 297 -23.27 -1.92 23.97
CA ALA A 297 -22.34 -1.98 25.09
C ALA A 297 -23.08 -2.28 26.41
N ILE A 298 -22.30 -2.57 27.46
CA ILE A 298 -22.81 -2.72 28.83
C ILE A 298 -22.11 -1.69 29.69
N LEU A 299 -22.88 -0.76 30.27
CA LEU A 299 -22.38 0.26 31.19
C LEU A 299 -23.12 0.14 32.52
N ASP A 300 -22.37 -0.03 33.61
CA ASP A 300 -22.91 -0.21 34.97
C ASP A 300 -24.00 -1.30 35.06
N GLY A 301 -23.81 -2.39 34.31
CA GLY A 301 -24.76 -3.52 34.25
C GLY A 301 -25.99 -3.29 33.37
N ASN A 302 -26.15 -2.10 32.78
CA ASN A 302 -27.24 -1.77 31.88
C ASN A 302 -26.80 -1.90 30.42
N VAL A 303 -27.69 -2.44 29.58
CA VAL A 303 -27.48 -2.45 28.13
C VAL A 303 -27.70 -1.04 27.62
N VAL A 304 -26.70 -0.51 26.92
CA VAL A 304 -26.75 0.78 26.24
C VAL A 304 -26.30 0.60 24.80
N TYR A 305 -26.70 1.52 23.93
CA TYR A 305 -26.21 1.58 22.57
C TYR A 305 -25.48 2.89 22.35
N ILE A 306 -24.22 2.77 21.96
CA ILE A 306 -23.29 3.89 21.82
C ILE A 306 -23.06 4.23 20.35
N SER A 307 -22.68 5.48 20.12
CA SER A 307 -22.30 5.98 18.81
C SER A 307 -20.99 5.36 18.34
N LEU A 308 -20.95 4.87 17.10
CA LEU A 308 -19.70 4.46 16.43
C LEU A 308 -18.76 5.65 16.15
N LYS A 309 -19.29 6.89 16.23
CA LYS A 309 -18.55 8.10 15.92
C LYS A 309 -17.71 8.57 17.11
N ASP A 310 -18.29 8.61 18.30
CA ASP A 310 -17.72 9.26 19.49
C ASP A 310 -18.04 8.56 20.81
N GLU A 311 -18.55 7.31 20.76
CA GLU A 311 -18.83 6.44 21.91
C GLU A 311 -19.86 7.00 22.92
N ARG A 312 -20.53 8.10 22.60
CA ARG A 312 -21.59 8.64 23.46
C ARG A 312 -22.80 7.70 23.46
N ILE A 313 -23.50 7.63 24.59
CA ILE A 313 -24.75 6.87 24.70
C ILE A 313 -25.83 7.57 23.88
N LEU A 314 -26.42 6.83 22.94
CA LEU A 314 -27.54 7.30 22.11
C LEU A 314 -28.86 6.67 22.57
N ILE A 315 -28.81 5.40 22.94
CA ILE A 315 -29.99 4.64 23.36
C ILE A 315 -29.71 3.94 24.69
N ASP A 316 -30.63 4.09 25.63
CA ASP A 316 -30.60 3.45 26.93
C ASP A 316 -31.99 2.87 27.27
N ASN A 317 -32.14 2.33 28.48
CA ASN A 317 -33.40 1.74 28.94
C ASN A 317 -34.60 2.71 28.90
N SER A 318 -34.38 4.02 28.93
CA SER A 318 -35.44 5.03 28.94
C SER A 318 -36.06 5.26 27.56
N ASN A 319 -35.25 5.15 26.50
CA ASN A 319 -35.67 5.51 25.13
C ASN A 319 -35.62 4.34 24.13
N VAL A 320 -35.09 3.16 24.50
CA VAL A 320 -34.96 1.99 23.61
C VAL A 320 -36.26 1.58 22.93
N LYS A 321 -37.40 1.74 23.61
CA LYS A 321 -38.73 1.40 23.06
C LYS A 321 -39.14 2.26 21.86
N ASN A 322 -38.48 3.40 21.66
CA ASN A 322 -38.75 4.32 20.54
C ASN A 322 -38.02 3.90 19.25
N PHE A 323 -37.14 2.90 19.32
CA PHE A 323 -36.30 2.47 18.22
C PHE A 323 -36.53 0.99 17.91
N LYS A 324 -36.61 0.68 16.63
CA LYS A 324 -36.48 -0.68 16.13
C LYS A 324 -34.99 -0.96 15.94
N LEU A 325 -34.49 -1.97 16.65
CA LEU A 325 -33.09 -2.38 16.60
C LEU A 325 -32.97 -3.69 15.81
N GLN A 326 -32.23 -3.66 14.71
CA GLN A 326 -31.95 -4.84 13.88
C GLN A 326 -30.48 -5.20 14.02
N LEU A 327 -30.19 -6.40 14.52
CA LEU A 327 -28.84 -6.92 14.60
C LEU A 327 -28.29 -7.15 13.18
N ILE A 328 -27.08 -6.69 12.93
CA ILE A 328 -26.32 -6.99 11.71
C ILE A 328 -25.61 -8.33 11.90
N GLN A 329 -25.89 -9.29 11.02
CA GLN A 329 -25.35 -10.66 11.09
C GLN A 329 -24.19 -10.89 10.12
N SER A 330 -24.19 -10.18 8.98
CA SER A 330 -23.20 -10.34 7.92
C SER A 330 -22.83 -8.98 7.32
N VAL A 331 -21.52 -8.71 7.20
CA VAL A 331 -21.04 -7.52 6.48
C VAL A 331 -21.39 -7.62 4.99
N GLU A 332 -21.42 -8.82 4.43
CA GLU A 332 -21.64 -9.04 3.00
C GLU A 332 -23.14 -8.93 2.62
N ASP A 333 -24.03 -9.41 3.50
CA ASP A 333 -25.46 -9.51 3.19
C ASP A 333 -26.28 -8.34 3.74
N ASP A 334 -25.91 -7.80 4.91
CA ASP A 334 -26.73 -6.80 5.62
C ASP A 334 -26.23 -5.36 5.45
N LEU A 335 -24.98 -5.16 5.01
CA LEU A 335 -24.37 -3.84 4.85
C LEU A 335 -24.11 -3.50 3.38
N VAL A 336 -24.40 -2.26 3.01
CA VAL A 336 -24.18 -1.76 1.65
C VAL A 336 -22.95 -0.85 1.64
N ASN A 337 -21.91 -1.24 0.89
CA ASN A 337 -20.82 -0.33 0.57
C ASN A 337 -21.26 0.67 -0.49
N ILE A 338 -21.77 1.84 -0.07
CA ILE A 338 -22.24 2.90 -0.97
C ILE A 338 -21.15 3.48 -1.89
N TYR A 339 -19.88 3.14 -1.64
CA TYR A 339 -18.74 3.56 -2.45
C TYR A 339 -18.34 2.54 -3.52
N ASP A 340 -18.97 1.37 -3.53
CA ASP A 340 -18.81 0.39 -4.60
C ASP A 340 -19.83 0.66 -5.71
N HIS A 341 -19.33 1.05 -6.89
CA HIS A 341 -20.11 1.31 -8.09
C HIS A 341 -19.98 0.19 -9.12
N GLY A 342 -19.38 -0.94 -8.73
CA GLY A 342 -19.02 -2.04 -9.61
C GLY A 342 -17.65 -1.84 -10.27
N PHE A 343 -16.98 -2.95 -10.58
CA PHE A 343 -15.58 -2.98 -11.01
C PHE A 343 -15.21 -1.92 -12.08
N TRP A 344 -15.97 -1.83 -13.17
CA TRP A 344 -15.64 -0.92 -14.27
C TRP A 344 -15.78 0.55 -13.88
N ASN A 345 -16.81 0.91 -13.11
CA ASN A 345 -17.01 2.28 -12.64
C ASN A 345 -15.94 2.66 -11.62
N ASN A 346 -15.63 1.75 -10.69
CA ASN A 346 -14.55 1.94 -9.72
C ASN A 346 -13.21 2.10 -10.44
N LEU A 347 -12.95 1.30 -11.47
CA LEU A 347 -11.71 1.39 -12.26
C LEU A 347 -11.61 2.73 -13.00
N ILE A 348 -12.67 3.16 -13.68
CA ILE A 348 -12.73 4.45 -14.36
C ILE A 348 -12.46 5.56 -13.35
N GLU A 349 -13.17 5.55 -12.22
CA GLU A 349 -13.02 6.54 -11.15
C GLU A 349 -11.57 6.65 -10.65
N ARG A 350 -10.92 5.52 -10.40
CA ARG A 350 -9.51 5.44 -9.94
C ARG A 350 -8.51 5.85 -11.01
N LEU A 351 -8.86 5.71 -12.28
CA LEU A 351 -7.99 5.98 -13.42
C LEU A 351 -8.37 7.25 -14.21
N LYS A 352 -9.27 8.11 -13.70
CA LYS A 352 -9.67 9.35 -14.37
C LYS A 352 -8.43 10.21 -14.69
N TRP A 353 -8.27 10.52 -15.97
CA TRP A 353 -7.13 11.25 -16.53
C TRP A 353 -7.28 12.76 -16.41
#